data_AF-A0AA97AWJ8-F1
#
_entry.id   AF-A0AA97AWJ8-F1
#
_cell.length_a   1.000
_cell.length_b   1.000
_cell.length_c   1.000
_cell.angle_alpha   90.00
_cell.angle_beta   90.00
_cell.angle_gamma   90.00
#
_symmetry.space_group_name_H-M   'P 1'
#
loop_
_entity.id
_entity.type
_entity.pdbx_description
1 polymer ?
#
loop_
_entity_poly.entity_id
_entity_poly.type
_entity_poly.pdbx_seq_one_letter_code
_entity_poly.pdbx_strand_id
1 'polypeptide(L)'
;MKELHEDLRLEAVQKPKRICILTEDMFGPIKNGGIGTAYFHLAVFLQRSGHKVTVCFVNGLAKNPVKMKITKNFFAKLNVEFHGVAPQALAKTTMARTMAMPYAAYEWLKRNDRFDIVHVSEWRGMGYIALLAKSLGIAFQDIHFAVKGSSPTLWSAEGNQQFLKEERQLGWVFMERRSAEMADTLICGSQHLVCWMKNNKYRLPERSYYWPNVFLDDLLPDNEAIKNSNLETKEWVFFGRLEPRKGIILFVNALNTLAKRGVRLPSITFLGGHSYRFDARKFIEENQKHWSTEVSFISDCNAIQAVEYLSGEGRLAVIPALLENSPISVYECLATKVPFIAADTGGTRELLDDENGKKILFKPNHIALARKLELHAKKLPAPGIKHQRLKKSLDVWNKWHGQEHSIIKNARSSNRHDPLVSICVTHFERPDFLYQALKSIKDQTYKNIEVIVVDDGSHSQEALHALEIIESHYQKNGWQFVYQENRYVGAARNTAAQNASGDYLLFLTMTMS
;
A
#
# COMPACT_ATOMS: atom_id res chain seq x y z
N MET A 1 8.65 0.48 21.44
CA MET A 1 8.07 0.01 20.16
C MET A 1 8.24 -1.49 20.15
N LYS A 2 7.25 -2.27 19.73
CA LYS A 2 7.32 -3.73 19.82
C LYS A 2 7.91 -4.31 18.53
N GLU A 3 8.90 -5.19 18.66
CA GLU A 3 9.39 -6.02 17.57
C GLU A 3 8.45 -7.22 17.34
N LEU A 4 8.32 -7.70 16.10
CA LEU A 4 7.41 -8.81 15.79
C LEU A 4 7.73 -10.09 16.57
N HIS A 5 9.01 -10.33 16.89
CA HIS A 5 9.41 -11.52 17.65
C HIS A 5 8.82 -11.56 19.08
N GLU A 6 8.39 -10.41 19.61
CA GLU A 6 7.72 -10.32 20.93
C GLU A 6 6.27 -10.86 20.88
N ASP A 7 5.68 -11.04 19.69
CA ASP A 7 4.34 -11.63 19.51
C ASP A 7 4.37 -13.17 19.38
N LEU A 8 5.57 -13.78 19.40
CA LEU A 8 5.72 -15.22 19.20
C LEU A 8 5.22 -16.03 20.40
N ARG A 9 4.40 -17.04 20.12
CA ARG A 9 3.96 -18.02 21.11
C ARG A 9 4.90 -19.23 21.09
N LEU A 10 5.85 -19.26 22.03
CA LEU A 10 6.96 -20.22 22.06
C LEU A 10 6.54 -21.70 22.03
N GLU A 11 5.35 -22.03 22.54
CA GLU A 11 4.82 -23.41 22.61
C GLU A 11 3.67 -23.68 21.62
N ALA A 12 3.41 -22.76 20.68
CA ALA A 12 2.28 -22.93 19.75
C ALA A 12 2.57 -23.96 18.65
N VAL A 13 1.65 -24.91 18.50
CA VAL A 13 1.65 -25.88 17.39
C VAL A 13 1.57 -25.12 16.06
N GLN A 14 2.60 -25.29 15.24
CA GLN A 14 2.66 -24.72 13.90
C GLN A 14 1.72 -25.49 12.96
N LYS A 15 0.84 -24.79 12.25
CA LYS A 15 -0.10 -25.42 11.31
C LYS A 15 -0.02 -24.76 9.93
N PRO A 16 -0.12 -25.55 8.84
CA PRO A 16 -0.35 -25.02 7.51
C PRO A 16 -1.57 -24.09 7.51
N LYS A 17 -1.46 -22.97 6.80
CA LYS A 17 -2.52 -21.95 6.67
C LYS A 17 -2.78 -21.66 5.19
N ARG A 18 -3.98 -21.17 4.90
CA ARG A 18 -4.39 -20.61 3.60
C ARG A 18 -4.16 -19.11 3.66
N ILE A 19 -3.15 -18.62 2.96
CA ILE A 19 -2.71 -17.23 3.04
C ILE A 19 -2.94 -16.54 1.70
N CYS A 20 -3.69 -15.44 1.72
CA CYS A 20 -3.87 -14.58 0.56
C CYS A 20 -2.93 -13.36 0.66
N ILE A 21 -2.21 -13.06 -0.42
CA ILE A 21 -1.51 -11.79 -0.59
C ILE A 21 -2.32 -10.94 -1.56
N LEU A 22 -2.94 -9.88 -1.04
CA LEU A 22 -3.74 -8.92 -1.79
C LEU A 22 -2.88 -7.71 -2.19
N THR A 23 -2.69 -7.49 -3.49
CA THR A 23 -1.76 -6.45 -3.96
C THR A 23 -2.14 -5.89 -5.34
N GLU A 24 -1.70 -4.67 -5.64
CA GLU A 24 -1.64 -4.11 -7.00
C GLU A 24 -0.22 -4.00 -7.55
N ASP A 25 0.80 -4.40 -6.77
CA ASP A 25 2.21 -4.42 -7.12
C ASP A 25 2.79 -5.83 -6.96
N MET A 26 3.29 -6.42 -8.05
CA MET A 26 3.81 -7.79 -8.08
C MET A 26 4.77 -7.99 -9.26
N PHE A 27 5.79 -8.82 -9.06
CA PHE A 27 6.71 -9.25 -10.11
C PHE A 27 5.96 -9.96 -11.26
N GLY A 28 6.24 -9.56 -12.50
CA GLY A 28 5.70 -10.16 -13.73
C GLY A 28 4.75 -9.24 -14.51
N PRO A 29 3.53 -8.97 -14.03
CA PRO A 29 2.51 -8.22 -14.79
C PRO A 29 2.89 -6.78 -15.12
N ILE A 30 3.66 -6.16 -14.23
CA ILE A 30 4.08 -4.75 -14.31
C ILE A 30 5.54 -4.62 -13.89
N LYS A 31 6.16 -3.46 -14.19
CA LYS A 31 7.43 -3.08 -13.56
C LYS A 31 7.12 -2.74 -12.09
N ASN A 32 7.56 -3.61 -11.19
CA ASN A 32 7.18 -3.54 -9.79
C ASN A 32 8.14 -2.69 -8.95
N GLY A 33 7.65 -2.23 -7.79
CA GLY A 33 8.45 -1.54 -6.79
C GLY A 33 8.90 -2.47 -5.66
N GLY A 34 9.38 -1.86 -4.58
CA GLY A 34 9.79 -2.59 -3.37
C GLY A 34 8.63 -3.30 -2.65
N ILE A 35 7.38 -2.85 -2.84
CA ILE A 35 6.19 -3.54 -2.32
C ILE A 35 6.03 -4.88 -3.05
N GLY A 36 6.01 -4.85 -4.39
CA GLY A 36 5.89 -6.05 -5.20
C GLY A 36 7.05 -7.03 -5.00
N THR A 37 8.30 -6.54 -4.87
CA THR A 37 9.44 -7.42 -4.58
C THR A 37 9.29 -8.07 -3.21
N ALA A 38 8.94 -7.32 -2.17
CA ALA A 38 8.78 -7.89 -0.84
C ALA A 38 7.63 -8.91 -0.76
N TYR A 39 6.53 -8.68 -1.49
CA TYR A 39 5.45 -9.66 -1.57
C TYR A 39 5.78 -10.89 -2.41
N PHE A 40 6.63 -10.76 -3.43
CA PHE A 40 7.17 -11.91 -4.14
C PHE A 40 8.01 -12.80 -3.20
N HIS A 41 8.96 -12.22 -2.46
CA HIS A 41 9.74 -12.97 -1.47
C HIS A 41 8.85 -13.59 -0.39
N LEU A 42 7.84 -12.87 0.11
CA LEU A 42 6.88 -13.41 1.07
C LEU A 42 6.10 -14.59 0.49
N ALA A 43 5.61 -14.49 -0.75
CA ALA A 43 4.84 -15.56 -1.39
C ALA A 43 5.64 -16.86 -1.50
N VAL A 44 6.88 -16.76 -1.98
CA VAL A 44 7.80 -17.91 -2.11
C VAL A 44 8.16 -18.48 -0.74
N PHE A 45 8.47 -17.62 0.23
CA PHE A 45 8.80 -18.05 1.59
C PHE A 45 7.64 -18.80 2.26
N LEU A 46 6.42 -18.27 2.17
CA LEU A 46 5.24 -18.89 2.77
C LEU A 46 4.93 -20.24 2.13
N GLN A 47 5.09 -20.36 0.81
CA GLN A 47 4.90 -21.62 0.12
C GLN A 47 5.97 -22.65 0.56
N ARG A 48 7.24 -22.25 0.64
CA ARG A 48 8.34 -23.10 1.13
C ARG A 48 8.18 -23.50 2.59
N SER A 49 7.48 -22.68 3.37
CA SER A 49 7.15 -22.94 4.79
C SER A 49 5.92 -23.85 4.97
N GLY A 50 5.34 -24.35 3.88
CA GLY A 50 4.23 -25.31 3.92
C GLY A 50 2.83 -24.70 3.94
N HIS A 51 2.69 -23.39 3.74
CA HIS A 51 1.38 -22.74 3.62
C HIS A 51 0.83 -22.84 2.20
N LYS A 52 -0.50 -22.84 2.07
CA LYS A 52 -1.17 -22.69 0.77
C LYS A 52 -1.27 -21.19 0.46
N VAL A 53 -0.57 -20.74 -0.57
CA VAL A 53 -0.46 -19.31 -0.90
C VAL A 53 -1.26 -18.96 -2.16
N THR A 54 -2.06 -17.91 -2.05
CA THR A 54 -2.80 -17.32 -3.17
C THR A 54 -2.42 -15.84 -3.30
N VAL A 55 -2.08 -15.38 -4.50
CA VAL A 55 -1.84 -13.98 -4.83
C VAL A 55 -3.06 -13.43 -5.58
N CYS A 56 -3.70 -12.42 -5.01
CA CYS A 56 -4.77 -11.66 -5.65
C CYS A 56 -4.22 -10.33 -6.16
N PHE A 57 -4.06 -10.23 -7.49
CA PHE A 57 -3.51 -9.06 -8.17
C PHE A 57 -4.63 -8.19 -8.76
N VAL A 58 -4.97 -7.08 -8.08
CA VAL A 58 -6.21 -6.31 -8.30
C VAL A 58 -6.15 -5.34 -9.49
N ASN A 59 -5.15 -5.48 -10.35
CA ASN A 59 -4.96 -4.65 -11.55
C ASN A 59 -4.87 -5.49 -12.83
N GLY A 60 -5.38 -6.73 -12.76
CA GLY A 60 -4.89 -7.85 -13.58
C GLY A 60 -5.64 -8.17 -14.86
N LEU A 61 -6.95 -7.95 -14.97
CA LEU A 61 -7.72 -8.61 -16.05
C LEU A 61 -7.69 -7.91 -17.42
N ALA A 62 -7.00 -6.78 -17.61
CA ALA A 62 -7.14 -6.01 -18.86
C ALA A 62 -5.91 -5.24 -19.40
N LYS A 63 -4.70 -5.34 -18.83
CA LYS A 63 -3.57 -4.52 -19.31
C LYS A 63 -2.65 -5.21 -20.32
N ASN A 64 -2.37 -6.49 -20.14
CA ASN A 64 -1.59 -7.29 -21.09
C ASN A 64 -1.85 -8.79 -20.83
N PRO A 65 -2.74 -9.44 -21.61
CA PRO A 65 -3.12 -10.84 -21.39
C PRO A 65 -1.94 -11.82 -21.46
N VAL A 66 -0.95 -11.54 -22.30
CA VAL A 66 0.25 -12.38 -22.45
C VAL A 66 1.10 -12.34 -21.17
N LYS A 67 1.41 -11.13 -20.65
CA LYS A 67 2.13 -10.99 -19.38
C LYS A 67 1.40 -11.64 -18.22
N MET A 68 0.07 -11.54 -18.18
CA MET A 68 -0.74 -12.19 -17.15
C MET A 68 -0.66 -13.72 -17.22
N LYS A 69 -0.71 -14.31 -18.43
CA LYS A 69 -0.54 -15.75 -18.63
C LYS A 69 0.86 -16.22 -18.23
N ILE A 70 1.91 -15.49 -18.63
CA ILE A 70 3.30 -15.78 -18.25
C ILE A 70 3.46 -15.74 -16.72
N THR A 71 2.92 -14.70 -16.08
CA THR A 71 2.95 -14.54 -14.62
C THR A 71 2.24 -15.70 -13.93
N LYS A 72 1.03 -16.05 -14.37
CA LYS A 72 0.28 -17.17 -13.81
C LYS A 72 1.06 -18.49 -13.92
N ASN A 73 1.66 -18.75 -15.07
CA ASN A 73 2.50 -19.95 -15.27
C ASN A 73 3.76 -19.94 -14.39
N PHE A 74 4.37 -18.78 -14.19
CA PHE A 74 5.52 -18.62 -13.32
C PHE A 74 5.18 -18.95 -11.85
N PHE A 75 4.12 -18.36 -11.31
CA PHE A 75 3.68 -18.66 -9.93
C PHE A 75 3.19 -20.11 -9.78
N ALA A 76 2.55 -20.69 -10.81
CA ALA A 76 2.15 -22.10 -10.78
C ALA A 76 3.35 -23.04 -10.62
N LYS A 77 4.50 -22.76 -11.26
CA LYS A 77 5.75 -23.52 -11.06
C LYS A 77 6.28 -23.43 -9.63
N LEU A 78 5.93 -22.38 -8.91
CA LEU A 78 6.27 -22.17 -7.50
C LEU A 78 5.20 -22.71 -6.55
N ASN A 79 4.17 -23.42 -7.06
CA ASN A 79 3.00 -23.86 -6.30
C ASN A 79 2.27 -22.71 -5.57
N VAL A 80 2.30 -21.51 -6.15
CA VAL A 80 1.56 -20.34 -5.69
C VAL A 80 0.41 -20.09 -6.67
N GLU A 81 -0.80 -19.97 -6.13
CA GLU A 81 -1.97 -19.66 -6.94
C GLU A 81 -2.00 -18.16 -7.28
N PHE A 82 -2.25 -17.80 -8.54
CA PHE A 82 -2.24 -16.40 -8.98
C PHE A 82 -3.52 -16.03 -9.70
N HIS A 83 -4.22 -15.01 -9.20
CA HIS A 83 -5.47 -14.48 -9.73
C HIS A 83 -5.33 -13.02 -10.12
N GLY A 84 -5.68 -12.69 -11.37
CA GLY A 84 -5.90 -11.32 -11.78
C GLY A 84 -7.34 -10.91 -11.46
N VAL A 85 -7.53 -9.72 -10.90
CA VAL A 85 -8.84 -9.10 -10.69
C VAL A 85 -8.83 -7.74 -11.37
N ALA A 86 -9.88 -7.40 -12.13
CA ALA A 86 -10.04 -6.07 -12.69
C ALA A 86 -10.94 -5.22 -11.79
N PRO A 87 -10.55 -3.97 -11.51
CA PRO A 87 -11.43 -3.02 -10.87
C PRO A 87 -12.52 -2.58 -11.84
N GLN A 88 -13.72 -2.34 -11.32
CA GLN A 88 -14.79 -1.67 -12.07
C GLN A 88 -15.23 -0.43 -11.27
N ALA A 89 -15.19 0.74 -11.91
CA ALA A 89 -15.70 1.96 -11.31
C ALA A 89 -17.22 1.98 -11.44
N LEU A 90 -17.92 2.01 -10.31
CA LEU A 90 -19.39 1.97 -10.27
C LEU A 90 -20.04 3.33 -10.63
N ALA A 91 -19.25 4.40 -10.70
CA ALA A 91 -19.70 5.73 -11.11
C ALA A 91 -18.56 6.50 -11.78
N LYS A 92 -18.90 7.60 -12.47
CA LYS A 92 -17.94 8.46 -13.18
C LYS A 92 -17.17 9.46 -12.29
N THR A 93 -17.37 9.42 -10.96
CA THR A 93 -16.71 10.35 -10.02
C THR A 93 -15.26 9.96 -9.72
N THR A 94 -14.43 10.94 -9.35
CA THR A 94 -13.04 10.72 -8.90
C THR A 94 -12.97 9.72 -7.76
N MET A 95 -13.87 9.85 -6.78
CA MET A 95 -13.91 8.96 -5.62
C MET A 95 -14.32 7.54 -6.01
N ALA A 96 -15.33 7.35 -6.87
CA ALA A 96 -15.71 6.02 -7.34
C ALA A 96 -14.56 5.29 -8.06
N ARG A 97 -13.77 6.02 -8.86
CA ARG A 97 -12.55 5.46 -9.50
C ARG A 97 -11.46 5.14 -8.48
N THR A 98 -11.32 5.96 -7.44
CA THR A 98 -10.36 5.74 -6.34
C THR A 98 -10.71 4.50 -5.52
N MET A 99 -12.01 4.27 -5.30
CA MET A 99 -12.56 3.14 -4.56
C MET A 99 -12.66 1.84 -5.37
N ALA A 100 -12.55 1.89 -6.70
CA ALA A 100 -12.76 0.74 -7.58
C ALA A 100 -11.79 -0.43 -7.29
N MET A 101 -10.53 -0.13 -6.98
CA MET A 101 -9.51 -1.12 -6.63
C MET A 101 -9.83 -1.84 -5.30
N PRO A 102 -9.96 -1.14 -4.16
CA PRO A 102 -10.29 -1.81 -2.89
C PRO A 102 -11.68 -2.45 -2.88
N TYR A 103 -12.63 -1.94 -3.66
CA TYR A 103 -13.94 -2.59 -3.83
C TYR A 103 -13.83 -3.93 -4.58
N ALA A 104 -13.05 -3.99 -5.67
CA ALA A 104 -12.83 -5.23 -6.40
C ALA A 104 -12.07 -6.28 -5.56
N ALA A 105 -11.12 -5.83 -4.74
CA ALA A 105 -10.47 -6.67 -3.74
C ALA A 105 -11.47 -7.29 -2.75
N TYR A 106 -12.37 -6.46 -2.20
CA TYR A 106 -13.44 -6.89 -1.30
C TYR A 106 -14.37 -7.91 -1.96
N GLU A 107 -14.87 -7.63 -3.16
CA GLU A 107 -15.77 -8.53 -3.89
C GLU A 107 -15.11 -9.88 -4.19
N TRP A 108 -13.83 -9.85 -4.59
CA TRP A 108 -13.10 -11.09 -4.85
C TRP A 108 -12.89 -11.90 -3.57
N LEU A 109 -12.49 -11.26 -2.47
CA LEU A 109 -12.33 -11.93 -1.17
C LEU A 109 -13.65 -12.52 -0.68
N LYS A 110 -14.77 -11.80 -0.85
CA LYS A 110 -16.10 -12.27 -0.44
C LYS A 110 -16.53 -13.55 -1.18
N ARG A 111 -16.11 -13.69 -2.45
CA ARG A 111 -16.34 -14.90 -3.25
C ARG A 111 -15.37 -16.04 -2.93
N ASN A 112 -14.29 -15.74 -2.21
CA ASN A 112 -13.20 -16.65 -1.87
C ASN A 112 -12.88 -16.59 -0.36
N ASP A 113 -13.87 -16.82 0.51
CA ASP A 113 -13.83 -16.69 1.97
C ASP A 113 -12.95 -17.71 2.72
N ARG A 114 -12.04 -18.38 2.01
CA ARG A 114 -11.30 -19.56 2.47
C ARG A 114 -9.88 -19.24 2.94
N PHE A 115 -9.64 -18.06 3.49
CA PHE A 115 -8.31 -17.65 3.93
C PHE A 115 -8.24 -17.53 5.45
N ASP A 116 -7.13 -17.98 6.02
CA ASP A 116 -6.87 -17.84 7.45
C ASP A 116 -6.16 -16.50 7.73
N ILE A 117 -5.30 -16.08 6.79
CA ILE A 117 -4.58 -14.80 6.84
C ILE A 117 -4.69 -14.09 5.48
N VAL A 118 -4.95 -12.78 5.50
CA VAL A 118 -4.81 -11.89 4.35
C VAL A 118 -3.70 -10.89 4.64
N HIS A 119 -2.62 -10.96 3.86
CA HIS A 119 -1.60 -9.91 3.77
C HIS A 119 -2.04 -8.84 2.78
N VAL A 120 -1.98 -7.58 3.20
CA VAL A 120 -2.29 -6.44 2.32
C VAL A 120 -1.45 -5.23 2.71
N SER A 121 -0.94 -4.48 1.73
CA SER A 121 -0.21 -3.24 2.04
C SER A 121 -1.21 -2.14 2.36
N GLU A 122 -0.89 -1.25 3.31
CA GLU A 122 -1.70 -0.04 3.52
C GLU A 122 -1.80 0.79 2.24
N TRP A 123 -0.71 0.80 1.44
CA TRP A 123 -0.52 1.64 0.26
C TRP A 123 -1.74 1.66 -0.67
N ARG A 124 -2.20 2.87 -0.98
CA ARG A 124 -3.42 3.19 -1.77
C ARG A 124 -4.71 2.58 -1.24
N GLY A 125 -4.70 2.05 -0.02
CA GLY A 125 -5.87 1.58 0.67
C GLY A 125 -6.46 0.29 0.12
N MET A 126 -5.66 -0.60 -0.48
CA MET A 126 -6.16 -1.82 -1.12
C MET A 126 -7.06 -2.68 -0.20
N GLY A 127 -6.70 -2.75 1.08
CA GLY A 127 -7.47 -3.49 2.10
C GLY A 127 -8.66 -2.72 2.67
N TYR A 128 -8.85 -1.45 2.33
CA TYR A 128 -9.73 -0.53 3.05
C TYR A 128 -11.18 -1.03 3.17
N ILE A 129 -11.80 -1.43 2.06
CA ILE A 129 -13.20 -1.90 2.09
C ILE A 129 -13.33 -3.23 2.84
N ALA A 130 -12.38 -4.15 2.68
CA ALA A 130 -12.41 -5.43 3.38
C ALA A 130 -12.23 -5.28 4.90
N LEU A 131 -11.29 -4.43 5.31
CA LEU A 131 -11.07 -4.08 6.72
C LEU A 131 -12.25 -3.30 7.31
N LEU A 132 -12.87 -2.39 6.54
CA LEU A 132 -14.08 -1.70 6.95
C LEU A 132 -15.23 -2.69 7.17
N ALA A 133 -15.48 -3.59 6.22
CA ALA A 133 -16.51 -4.62 6.35
C ALA A 133 -16.26 -5.54 7.57
N LYS A 134 -14.99 -5.85 7.87
CA LYS A 134 -14.62 -6.58 9.09
C LYS A 134 -14.90 -5.77 10.34
N SER A 135 -14.40 -4.54 10.44
CA SER A 135 -14.61 -3.71 11.64
C SER A 135 -16.10 -3.47 11.95
N LEU A 136 -16.94 -3.41 10.92
CA LEU A 136 -18.40 -3.25 11.02
C LEU A 136 -19.19 -4.54 11.30
N GLY A 137 -18.56 -5.71 11.44
CA GLY A 137 -19.34 -6.94 11.70
C GLY A 137 -20.02 -7.55 10.47
N ILE A 138 -19.66 -7.12 9.25
CA ILE A 138 -20.36 -7.46 8.00
C ILE A 138 -19.74 -8.70 7.33
N ALA A 139 -18.41 -8.78 7.24
CA ALA A 139 -17.70 -9.87 6.56
C ALA A 139 -16.33 -10.16 7.19
N PHE A 140 -15.74 -11.31 6.86
CA PHE A 140 -14.35 -11.68 7.20
C PHE A 140 -14.01 -11.76 8.70
N GLN A 141 -14.99 -12.12 9.55
CA GLN A 141 -14.73 -12.28 10.99
C GLN A 141 -13.86 -13.48 11.34
N ASP A 142 -13.67 -14.39 10.39
CA ASP A 142 -12.82 -15.57 10.57
C ASP A 142 -11.45 -15.43 9.86
N ILE A 143 -11.14 -14.26 9.28
CA ILE A 143 -9.88 -13.97 8.58
C ILE A 143 -9.00 -13.04 9.43
N HIS A 144 -7.70 -13.34 9.58
CA HIS A 144 -6.76 -12.39 10.17
C HIS A 144 -6.15 -11.46 9.11
N PHE A 145 -6.36 -10.15 9.20
CA PHE A 145 -5.73 -9.18 8.31
C PHE A 145 -4.39 -8.68 8.86
N ALA A 146 -3.31 -9.10 8.19
CA ALA A 146 -1.97 -8.59 8.40
C ALA A 146 -1.72 -7.41 7.45
N VAL A 147 -1.82 -6.19 7.96
CA VAL A 147 -1.55 -4.99 7.17
C VAL A 147 -0.06 -4.68 7.22
N LYS A 148 0.56 -4.61 6.04
CA LYS A 148 1.96 -4.21 5.91
C LYS A 148 2.09 -2.70 5.80
N GLY A 149 2.80 -2.09 6.73
CA GLY A 149 3.25 -0.71 6.63
C GLY A 149 4.41 -0.60 5.64
N SER A 150 4.14 -0.06 4.45
CA SER A 150 5.10 -0.01 3.35
C SER A 150 5.61 1.41 3.09
N SER A 151 4.82 2.24 2.43
CA SER A 151 5.22 3.60 2.04
C SER A 151 3.96 4.40 1.73
N PRO A 152 3.26 4.91 2.76
CA PRO A 152 2.02 5.64 2.58
C PRO A 152 2.20 6.82 1.62
N THR A 153 1.14 7.19 0.91
CA THR A 153 1.16 8.25 -0.11
C THR A 153 1.64 9.57 0.49
N LEU A 154 1.20 9.93 1.69
CA LEU A 154 1.65 11.15 2.38
C LEU A 154 3.13 11.09 2.74
N TRP A 155 3.59 9.98 3.33
CA TRP A 155 5.00 9.76 3.67
C TRP A 155 5.90 9.86 2.42
N SER A 156 5.47 9.28 1.31
CA SER A 156 6.19 9.36 0.04
C SER A 156 6.19 10.77 -0.56
N ALA A 157 5.13 11.56 -0.33
CA ALA A 157 5.04 12.95 -0.80
C ALA A 157 5.98 13.85 0.00
N GLU A 158 5.98 13.72 1.33
CA GLU A 158 6.90 14.41 2.25
C GLU A 158 8.36 14.13 1.89
N GLY A 159 8.71 12.86 1.67
CA GLY A 159 10.07 12.47 1.28
C GLY A 159 10.52 13.00 -0.09
N ASN A 160 9.58 13.29 -0.98
CA ASN A 160 9.86 13.94 -2.26
C ASN A 160 9.78 15.48 -2.18
N GLN A 161 9.44 16.05 -1.01
CA GLN A 161 9.15 17.47 -0.84
C GLN A 161 8.08 17.97 -1.81
N GLN A 162 7.02 17.17 -1.99
CA GLN A 162 5.93 17.45 -2.93
C GLN A 162 4.59 17.56 -2.19
N PHE A 163 3.76 18.50 -2.63
CA PHE A 163 2.35 18.53 -2.26
C PHE A 163 1.57 17.41 -2.95
N LEU A 164 0.45 17.01 -2.34
CA LEU A 164 -0.58 16.23 -3.01
C LEU A 164 -1.27 17.13 -4.04
N LYS A 165 -1.34 16.68 -5.29
CA LYS A 165 -1.82 17.48 -6.43
C LYS A 165 -3.20 17.09 -6.92
N GLU A 166 -3.63 15.86 -6.63
CA GLU A 166 -4.89 15.30 -7.12
C GLU A 166 -5.80 14.91 -5.95
N GLU A 167 -7.11 15.18 -6.06
CA GLU A 167 -8.14 14.83 -5.06
C GLU A 167 -8.10 13.33 -4.68
N ARG A 168 -7.87 12.44 -5.65
CA ARG A 168 -7.74 10.99 -5.42
C ARG A 168 -6.64 10.63 -4.42
N GLN A 169 -5.60 11.45 -4.30
CA GLN A 169 -4.50 11.20 -3.36
C GLN A 169 -4.96 11.45 -1.92
N LEU A 170 -5.89 12.37 -1.69
CA LEU A 170 -6.53 12.55 -0.38
C LEU A 170 -7.35 11.31 -0.01
N GLY A 171 -8.08 10.76 -0.98
CA GLY A 171 -8.77 9.48 -0.83
C GLY A 171 -7.82 8.33 -0.47
N TRP A 172 -6.67 8.22 -1.15
CA TRP A 172 -5.64 7.24 -0.78
C TRP A 172 -5.10 7.44 0.63
N VAL A 173 -4.70 8.66 0.99
CA VAL A 173 -4.18 8.95 2.35
C VAL A 173 -5.18 8.57 3.43
N PHE A 174 -6.47 8.85 3.21
CA PHE A 174 -7.52 8.43 4.11
C PHE A 174 -7.60 6.90 4.21
N MET A 175 -7.72 6.20 3.07
CA MET A 175 -7.87 4.74 3.07
C MET A 175 -6.63 4.00 3.59
N GLU A 176 -5.43 4.50 3.31
CA GLU A 176 -4.15 4.00 3.83
C GLU A 176 -4.13 4.04 5.35
N ARG A 177 -4.43 5.22 5.92
CA ARG A 177 -4.53 5.41 7.36
C ARG A 177 -5.57 4.48 7.97
N ARG A 178 -6.78 4.47 7.42
CA ARG A 178 -7.87 3.63 7.93
C ARG A 178 -7.53 2.14 7.84
N SER A 179 -6.84 1.70 6.78
CA SER A 179 -6.38 0.32 6.67
C SER A 179 -5.39 -0.04 7.77
N ALA A 180 -4.42 0.82 8.07
CA ALA A 180 -3.48 0.60 9.16
C ALA A 180 -4.17 0.60 10.54
N GLU A 181 -5.13 1.49 10.77
CA GLU A 181 -5.87 1.60 12.04
C GLU A 181 -6.83 0.42 12.28
N MET A 182 -7.40 -0.18 11.23
CA MET A 182 -8.37 -1.28 11.31
C MET A 182 -7.74 -2.68 11.24
N ALA A 183 -6.42 -2.78 11.10
CA ALA A 183 -5.73 -4.05 10.95
C ALA A 183 -5.84 -4.93 12.21
N ASP A 184 -5.93 -6.26 12.05
CA ASP A 184 -5.76 -7.19 13.18
C ASP A 184 -4.30 -7.16 13.68
N THR A 185 -3.36 -7.08 12.75
CA THR A 185 -1.94 -6.82 13.01
C THR A 185 -1.39 -5.84 11.98
N LEU A 186 -0.69 -4.80 12.44
CA LEU A 186 0.11 -3.91 11.60
C LEU A 186 1.59 -4.29 11.72
N ILE A 187 2.26 -4.56 10.60
CA ILE A 187 3.70 -4.86 10.57
C ILE A 187 4.39 -3.89 9.61
N CYS A 188 5.23 -3.00 10.15
CA CYS A 188 6.09 -2.12 9.37
C CYS A 188 7.47 -2.74 9.14
N GLY A 189 8.09 -2.42 8.01
CA GLY A 189 9.44 -2.89 7.69
C GLY A 189 10.57 -2.30 8.55
N SER A 190 10.26 -1.27 9.35
CA SER A 190 11.21 -0.54 10.21
C SER A 190 10.50 0.17 11.36
N GLN A 191 11.25 0.43 12.43
CA GLN A 191 10.78 1.25 13.55
C GLN A 191 10.45 2.68 13.10
N HIS A 192 11.23 3.22 12.17
CA HIS A 192 11.06 4.57 11.64
C HIS A 192 9.63 4.84 11.12
N LEU A 193 9.09 3.94 10.30
CA LEU A 193 7.76 4.13 9.74
C LEU A 193 6.66 4.07 10.80
N VAL A 194 6.79 3.19 11.80
CA VAL A 194 5.80 3.15 12.89
C VAL A 194 5.82 4.45 13.71
N CYS A 195 7.01 5.00 13.98
CA CYS A 195 7.15 6.30 14.63
C CYS A 195 6.51 7.43 13.79
N TRP A 196 6.73 7.43 12.48
CA TRP A 196 6.11 8.40 11.58
C TRP A 196 4.57 8.33 11.63
N MET A 197 4.00 7.12 11.60
CA MET A 197 2.54 6.93 11.70
C MET A 197 1.98 7.46 13.03
N LYS A 198 2.66 7.21 14.15
CA LYS A 198 2.28 7.73 15.47
C LYS A 198 2.35 9.26 15.53
N ASN A 199 3.41 9.85 14.99
CA ASN A 199 3.56 11.31 14.92
C ASN A 199 2.45 11.94 14.08
N ASN A 200 2.00 11.26 13.03
CA ASN A 200 0.85 11.62 12.20
C ASN A 200 -0.51 11.19 12.78
N LYS A 201 -0.55 10.88 14.08
CA LYS A 201 -1.76 10.62 14.87
C LYS A 201 -2.58 9.41 14.41
N TYR A 202 -1.96 8.42 13.77
CA TYR A 202 -2.64 7.17 13.46
C TYR A 202 -3.01 6.45 14.76
N ARG A 203 -4.25 5.96 14.85
CA ARG A 203 -4.73 5.11 15.95
C ARG A 203 -4.34 3.66 15.70
N LEU A 204 -3.05 3.37 15.85
CA LEU A 204 -2.50 2.06 15.55
C LEU A 204 -3.08 0.96 16.45
N PRO A 205 -3.36 -0.25 15.93
CA PRO A 205 -3.86 -1.37 16.72
C PRO A 205 -2.85 -1.78 17.79
N GLU A 206 -3.30 -2.48 18.83
CA GLU A 206 -2.42 -2.97 19.91
C GLU A 206 -1.28 -3.86 19.37
N ARG A 207 -1.58 -4.67 18.35
CA ARG A 207 -0.65 -5.49 17.58
C ARG A 207 0.01 -4.70 16.46
N SER A 208 0.78 -3.69 16.84
CA SER A 208 1.59 -2.90 15.92
C SER A 208 3.06 -3.16 16.14
N TYR A 209 3.70 -3.78 15.14
CA TYR A 209 5.08 -4.25 15.20
C TYR A 209 5.94 -3.63 14.11
N TYR A 210 7.25 -3.68 14.30
CA TYR A 210 8.21 -3.55 13.21
C TYR A 210 9.07 -4.81 13.09
N TRP A 211 9.39 -5.18 11.86
CA TRP A 211 10.30 -6.29 11.56
C TRP A 211 10.81 -6.19 10.12
N PRO A 212 12.05 -6.62 9.84
CA PRO A 212 12.56 -6.67 8.47
C PRO A 212 11.64 -7.47 7.54
N ASN A 213 11.58 -7.06 6.27
CA ASN A 213 10.88 -7.82 5.24
C ASN A 213 11.42 -9.25 5.17
N VAL A 214 10.55 -10.20 4.82
CA VAL A 214 11.01 -11.48 4.28
C VAL A 214 11.86 -11.21 3.04
N PHE A 215 13.06 -11.75 3.03
CA PHE A 215 13.99 -11.66 1.92
C PHE A 215 14.75 -12.99 1.80
N LEU A 216 14.77 -13.55 0.59
CA LEU A 216 15.32 -14.86 0.28
C LEU A 216 16.57 -14.65 -0.57
N ASP A 217 17.74 -14.86 0.03
CA ASP A 217 19.02 -14.61 -0.63
C ASP A 217 19.20 -15.51 -1.87
N ASP A 218 18.70 -16.75 -1.81
CA ASP A 218 18.83 -17.76 -2.85
C ASP A 218 18.02 -17.48 -4.12
N LEU A 219 17.20 -16.42 -4.12
CA LEU A 219 16.52 -15.93 -5.32
C LEU A 219 17.39 -14.97 -6.14
N LEU A 220 18.55 -14.57 -5.63
CA LEU A 220 19.54 -13.77 -6.32
C LEU A 220 20.74 -14.65 -6.71
N PRO A 221 21.47 -14.29 -7.78
CA PRO A 221 22.65 -15.04 -8.18
C PRO A 221 23.74 -14.95 -7.11
N ASP A 222 24.41 -16.08 -6.84
CA ASP A 222 25.61 -16.13 -6.00
C ASP A 222 26.77 -15.43 -6.71
N ASN A 223 27.41 -14.49 -6.01
CA ASN A 223 28.55 -13.76 -6.56
C ASN A 223 29.88 -14.30 -6.01
N GLU A 224 30.39 -15.35 -6.66
CA GLU A 224 31.74 -15.88 -6.42
C GLU A 224 32.83 -14.90 -6.91
N ALA A 225 32.57 -14.11 -7.95
CA ALA A 225 33.56 -13.23 -8.59
C ALA A 225 34.03 -12.07 -7.69
N ILE A 226 33.17 -11.52 -6.83
CA ILE A 226 33.57 -10.49 -5.85
C ILE A 226 34.49 -11.03 -4.76
N LYS A 227 34.44 -12.34 -4.45
CA LYS A 227 35.30 -12.92 -3.40
C LYS A 227 36.78 -12.92 -3.77
N ASN A 228 37.10 -12.83 -5.07
CA ASN A 228 38.45 -13.04 -5.61
C ASN A 228 38.98 -11.86 -6.46
N SER A 229 38.29 -10.71 -6.50
CA SER A 229 38.65 -9.59 -7.38
C SER A 229 39.53 -8.53 -6.70
N ASN A 230 40.27 -7.80 -7.53
CA ASN A 230 41.03 -6.64 -7.09
C ASN A 230 40.06 -5.56 -6.56
N LEU A 231 40.29 -5.08 -5.34
CA LEU A 231 39.37 -4.16 -4.62
C LEU A 231 39.45 -2.71 -5.12
N GLU A 232 40.00 -2.46 -6.31
CA GLU A 232 40.13 -1.12 -6.88
C GLU A 232 38.77 -0.59 -7.34
N THR A 233 38.44 0.65 -6.98
CA THR A 233 37.19 1.28 -7.42
C THR A 233 37.33 1.81 -8.84
N LYS A 234 36.53 1.29 -9.76
CA LYS A 234 36.48 1.70 -11.17
C LYS A 234 35.23 2.54 -11.48
N GLU A 235 34.14 2.31 -10.75
CA GLU A 235 32.83 2.88 -11.07
C GLU A 235 32.00 3.18 -9.80
N TRP A 236 31.32 4.32 -9.78
CA TRP A 236 30.30 4.67 -8.79
C TRP A 236 28.90 4.58 -9.39
N VAL A 237 28.05 3.74 -8.81
CA VAL A 237 26.72 3.46 -9.33
C VAL A 237 25.66 4.01 -8.38
N PHE A 238 24.95 5.06 -8.75
CA PHE A 238 23.73 5.46 -8.06
C PHE A 238 22.71 4.33 -8.19
N PHE A 239 22.21 3.81 -7.06
CA PHE A 239 21.31 2.67 -7.06
C PHE A 239 19.95 2.98 -6.43
N GLY A 240 18.93 3.09 -7.27
CA GLY A 240 17.55 3.35 -6.86
C GLY A 240 16.74 4.07 -7.94
N ARG A 241 15.42 4.24 -7.72
CA ARG A 241 14.58 5.02 -8.65
C ARG A 241 15.15 6.43 -8.81
N LEU A 242 15.12 6.95 -10.03
CA LEU A 242 15.69 8.26 -10.35
C LEU A 242 14.73 9.39 -9.93
N GLU A 243 14.63 9.63 -8.61
CA GLU A 243 13.75 10.63 -8.00
C GLU A 243 14.40 11.35 -6.80
N PRO A 244 13.93 12.55 -6.40
CA PRO A 244 14.50 13.33 -5.29
C PRO A 244 14.58 12.56 -3.97
N ARG A 245 13.53 11.83 -3.58
CA ARG A 245 13.52 11.03 -2.34
C ARG A 245 14.61 9.97 -2.30
N LYS A 246 15.03 9.45 -3.45
CA LYS A 246 16.14 8.48 -3.57
C LYS A 246 17.51 9.13 -3.55
N GLY A 247 17.58 10.45 -3.35
CA GLY A 247 18.83 11.17 -3.11
C GLY A 247 19.59 11.56 -4.37
N ILE A 248 18.94 11.60 -5.54
CA ILE A 248 19.61 11.96 -6.80
C ILE A 248 20.21 13.38 -6.74
N ILE A 249 19.47 14.34 -6.16
CA ILE A 249 19.96 15.71 -5.94
C ILE A 249 21.16 15.71 -4.99
N LEU A 250 21.10 14.92 -3.92
CA LEU A 250 22.18 14.80 -2.93
C LEU A 250 23.44 14.23 -3.58
N PHE A 251 23.31 13.21 -4.43
CA PHE A 251 24.42 12.58 -5.14
C PHE A 251 25.08 13.55 -6.13
N VAL A 252 24.29 14.21 -6.98
CA VAL A 252 24.79 15.22 -7.93
C VAL A 252 25.55 16.34 -7.19
N ASN A 253 25.02 16.82 -6.06
CA ASN A 253 25.69 17.82 -5.24
C ASN A 253 27.02 17.31 -4.64
N ALA A 254 27.09 16.04 -4.23
CA ALA A 254 28.31 15.44 -3.72
C ALA A 254 29.39 15.33 -4.82
N LEU A 255 29.01 14.92 -6.04
CA LEU A 255 29.89 14.86 -7.21
C LEU A 255 30.43 16.25 -7.57
N ASN A 256 29.54 17.25 -7.59
CA ASN A 256 29.92 18.65 -7.81
C ASN A 256 30.91 19.17 -6.76
N THR A 257 30.74 18.80 -5.49
CA THR A 257 31.69 19.16 -4.42
C THR A 257 33.06 18.53 -4.65
N LEU A 258 33.12 17.28 -5.11
CA LEU A 258 34.37 16.59 -5.40
C LEU A 258 35.07 17.15 -6.64
N ALA A 259 34.33 17.38 -7.72
CA ALA A 259 34.85 17.98 -8.95
C ALA A 259 35.47 19.37 -8.70
N LYS A 260 34.78 20.22 -7.91
CA LYS A 260 35.30 21.53 -7.50
C LYS A 260 36.60 21.46 -6.69
N ARG A 261 36.82 20.36 -5.95
CA ARG A 261 38.04 20.12 -5.16
C ARG A 261 39.17 19.49 -5.99
N GLY A 262 38.96 19.23 -7.28
CA GLY A 262 39.94 18.57 -8.15
C GLY A 262 40.07 17.07 -7.91
N VAL A 263 39.09 16.44 -7.24
CA VAL A 263 39.09 14.98 -7.03
C VAL A 263 38.72 14.30 -8.35
N ARG A 264 39.59 13.41 -8.85
CA ARG A 264 39.30 12.59 -10.03
C ARG A 264 38.15 11.63 -9.71
N LEU A 265 37.05 11.75 -10.47
CA LEU A 265 35.89 10.89 -10.32
C LEU A 265 36.08 9.61 -11.18
N PRO A 266 35.73 8.42 -10.66
CA PRO A 266 35.59 7.20 -11.50
C PRO A 266 34.40 7.34 -12.45
N SER A 267 34.14 6.33 -13.31
CA SER A 267 32.93 6.34 -14.13
C SER A 267 31.68 6.38 -13.25
N ILE A 268 30.63 7.05 -13.72
CA ILE A 268 29.40 7.23 -12.97
C ILE A 268 28.24 6.61 -13.74
N THR A 269 27.47 5.76 -13.07
CA THR A 269 26.25 5.20 -13.64
C THR A 269 25.04 5.50 -12.77
N PHE A 270 23.96 5.94 -13.40
CA PHE A 270 22.65 6.08 -12.76
C PHE A 270 21.79 4.85 -13.07
N LEU A 271 21.72 3.92 -12.11
CA LEU A 271 21.01 2.65 -12.22
C LEU A 271 19.65 2.71 -11.49
N GLY A 272 18.58 2.74 -12.27
CA GLY A 272 17.21 2.58 -11.77
C GLY A 272 16.11 3.17 -12.65
N GLY A 273 14.87 2.79 -12.33
CA GLY A 273 13.70 3.21 -13.12
C GLY A 273 13.44 4.72 -13.07
N HIS A 274 12.93 5.25 -14.18
CA HIS A 274 12.54 6.66 -14.32
C HIS A 274 11.37 7.05 -13.40
N SER A 275 11.31 8.35 -13.06
CA SER A 275 10.19 8.97 -12.37
C SER A 275 9.38 9.83 -13.34
N TYR A 276 8.06 9.63 -13.39
CA TYR A 276 7.17 10.50 -14.19
C TYR A 276 7.09 11.94 -13.65
N ARG A 277 7.54 12.18 -12.41
CA ARG A 277 7.46 13.49 -11.73
C ARG A 277 8.78 14.23 -11.67
N PHE A 278 9.87 13.63 -12.14
CA PHE A 278 11.21 14.20 -12.07
C PHE A 278 12.06 13.71 -13.23
N ASP A 279 12.46 14.61 -14.12
CA ASP A 279 13.39 14.32 -15.20
C ASP A 279 14.83 14.36 -14.68
N ALA A 280 15.31 13.19 -14.29
CA ALA A 280 16.66 13.02 -13.76
C ALA A 280 17.76 13.37 -14.76
N ARG A 281 17.57 13.02 -16.04
CA ARG A 281 18.61 13.23 -17.06
C ARG A 281 18.76 14.72 -17.32
N LYS A 282 17.65 15.41 -17.57
CA LYS A 282 17.64 16.86 -17.73
C LYS A 282 18.25 17.58 -16.52
N PHE A 283 17.86 17.18 -15.31
CA PHE A 283 18.42 17.76 -14.08
C PHE A 283 19.95 17.60 -14.01
N ILE A 284 20.48 16.41 -14.32
CA ILE A 284 21.92 16.16 -14.28
C ILE A 284 22.65 16.97 -15.36
N GLU A 285 22.12 17.00 -16.59
CA GLU A 285 22.69 17.77 -17.70
C GLU A 285 22.79 19.27 -17.38
N GLU A 286 21.77 19.82 -16.70
CA GLU A 286 21.72 21.24 -16.30
C GLU A 286 22.58 21.56 -15.06
N ASN A 287 22.90 20.58 -14.20
CA ASN A 287 23.53 20.81 -12.90
C ASN A 287 24.93 20.21 -12.74
N GLN A 288 25.41 19.40 -13.71
CA GLN A 288 26.76 18.87 -13.67
C GLN A 288 27.81 19.99 -13.83
N LYS A 289 28.85 19.97 -13.00
CA LYS A 289 29.95 20.96 -13.06
C LYS A 289 31.19 20.36 -13.72
N HIS A 290 31.08 20.10 -15.02
CA HIS A 290 32.15 19.57 -15.89
C HIS A 290 32.88 18.36 -15.28
N TRP A 291 32.14 17.31 -14.94
CA TRP A 291 32.75 16.07 -14.46
C TRP A 291 33.63 15.48 -15.56
N SER A 292 34.94 15.40 -15.33
CA SER A 292 35.90 14.79 -16.28
C SER A 292 35.86 13.26 -16.21
N THR A 293 34.68 12.68 -16.39
CA THR A 293 34.44 11.23 -16.34
C THR A 293 33.25 10.85 -17.22
N GLU A 294 33.12 9.57 -17.54
CA GLU A 294 31.99 9.02 -18.28
C GLU A 294 30.74 8.94 -17.36
N VAL A 295 29.59 9.33 -17.91
CA VAL A 295 28.28 9.26 -17.24
C VAL A 295 27.32 8.41 -18.06
N SER A 296 26.79 7.35 -17.46
CA SER A 296 25.85 6.44 -18.11
C SER A 296 24.51 6.32 -17.34
N PHE A 297 23.47 5.86 -18.03
CA PHE A 297 22.14 5.65 -17.46
C PHE A 297 21.64 4.25 -17.82
N ILE A 298 21.22 3.49 -16.81
CA ILE A 298 20.64 2.16 -16.96
C ILE A 298 19.29 2.15 -16.25
N SER A 299 18.20 2.24 -17.02
CA SER A 299 16.86 2.42 -16.45
C SER A 299 15.89 1.26 -16.71
N ASP A 300 16.25 0.32 -17.58
CA ASP A 300 15.40 -0.82 -17.95
C ASP A 300 15.90 -2.17 -17.46
N CYS A 301 16.30 -2.21 -16.19
CA CYS A 301 16.65 -3.45 -15.50
C CYS A 301 15.55 -3.88 -14.53
N ASN A 302 15.34 -5.19 -14.44
CA ASN A 302 14.72 -5.81 -13.27
C ASN A 302 15.74 -5.92 -12.10
N ALA A 303 15.29 -6.40 -10.94
CA ALA A 303 16.14 -6.54 -9.75
C ALA A 303 17.38 -7.42 -9.99
N ILE A 304 17.22 -8.57 -10.65
CA ILE A 304 18.31 -9.51 -10.94
C ILE A 304 19.35 -8.85 -11.83
N GLN A 305 18.93 -8.24 -12.94
CA GLN A 305 19.82 -7.56 -13.88
C GLN A 305 20.56 -6.39 -13.25
N ALA A 306 19.89 -5.63 -12.36
CA ALA A 306 20.52 -4.53 -11.64
C ALA A 306 21.63 -5.05 -10.71
N VAL A 307 21.38 -6.15 -10.01
CA VAL A 307 22.36 -6.76 -9.10
C VAL A 307 23.50 -7.44 -9.86
N GLU A 308 23.23 -8.10 -10.99
CA GLU A 308 24.26 -8.65 -11.90
C GLU A 308 25.17 -7.54 -12.43
N TYR A 309 24.60 -6.39 -12.79
CA TYR A 309 25.39 -5.23 -13.17
C TYR A 309 26.24 -4.73 -11.99
N LEU A 310 25.65 -4.50 -10.81
CA LEU A 310 26.41 -4.06 -9.63
C LEU A 310 27.48 -5.04 -9.18
N SER A 311 27.30 -6.31 -9.52
CA SER A 311 28.21 -7.42 -9.23
C SER A 311 29.51 -7.41 -10.04
N GLY A 312 29.61 -6.55 -11.06
CA GLY A 312 30.82 -6.40 -11.87
C GLY A 312 32.01 -5.82 -11.11
N GLU A 313 33.21 -6.07 -11.64
CA GLU A 313 34.47 -5.69 -11.01
C GLU A 313 34.59 -4.16 -10.79
N GLY A 314 35.00 -3.75 -9.59
CA GLY A 314 35.30 -2.35 -9.27
C GLY A 314 34.08 -1.44 -9.09
N ARG A 315 32.86 -1.98 -8.98
CA ARG A 315 31.62 -1.20 -8.82
C ARG A 315 31.27 -0.96 -7.36
N LEU A 316 31.03 0.31 -7.03
CA LEU A 316 30.48 0.73 -5.74
C LEU A 316 29.03 1.13 -5.90
N ALA A 317 28.10 0.43 -5.24
CA ALA A 317 26.72 0.88 -5.16
C ALA A 317 26.58 2.06 -4.17
N VAL A 318 25.93 3.13 -4.59
CA VAL A 318 25.66 4.32 -3.80
C VAL A 318 24.16 4.44 -3.62
N ILE A 319 23.69 4.33 -2.38
CA ILE A 319 22.25 4.36 -2.01
C ILE A 319 21.97 5.62 -1.16
N PRO A 320 21.84 6.82 -1.76
CA PRO A 320 21.77 8.09 -1.03
C PRO A 320 20.35 8.48 -0.60
N ALA A 321 19.46 7.52 -0.44
CA ALA A 321 18.04 7.77 -0.20
C ALA A 321 17.80 8.60 1.07
N LEU A 322 16.97 9.64 0.94
CA LEU A 322 16.66 10.58 2.01
C LEU A 322 15.58 10.04 2.95
N LEU A 323 14.78 9.08 2.48
CA LEU A 323 13.67 8.52 3.23
C LEU A 323 13.41 7.06 2.82
N GLU A 324 13.63 6.13 3.74
CA GLU A 324 13.46 4.69 3.54
C GLU A 324 12.69 4.02 4.68
N ASN A 325 11.87 3.03 4.34
CA ASN A 325 11.28 2.13 5.33
C ASN A 325 12.20 0.93 5.51
N SER A 326 12.14 -0.04 4.61
CA SER A 326 12.98 -1.24 4.65
C SER A 326 13.54 -1.48 3.25
N PRO A 327 14.66 -0.82 2.90
CA PRO A 327 15.06 -0.61 1.52
C PRO A 327 15.55 -1.91 0.85
N ILE A 328 14.79 -2.41 -0.14
CA ILE A 328 15.13 -3.61 -0.92
C ILE A 328 16.53 -3.55 -1.55
N SER A 329 16.99 -2.38 -1.99
CA SER A 329 18.35 -2.19 -2.53
C SER A 329 19.45 -2.56 -1.54
N VAL A 330 19.22 -2.37 -0.23
CA VAL A 330 20.18 -2.76 0.81
C VAL A 330 20.13 -4.26 1.06
N TYR A 331 18.94 -4.88 1.02
CA TYR A 331 18.82 -6.34 1.06
C TYR A 331 19.55 -7.00 -0.10
N GLU A 332 19.38 -6.47 -1.31
CA GLU A 332 20.02 -6.94 -2.53
C GLU A 332 21.55 -6.90 -2.40
N CYS A 333 22.12 -5.75 -2.00
CA CYS A 333 23.57 -5.65 -1.80
C CYS A 333 24.09 -6.55 -0.68
N LEU A 334 23.33 -6.73 0.40
CA LEU A 334 23.71 -7.62 1.51
C LEU A 334 23.68 -9.10 1.11
N ALA A 335 22.71 -9.51 0.30
CA ALA A 335 22.57 -10.89 -0.17
C ALA A 335 23.69 -11.26 -1.15
N THR A 336 23.99 -10.39 -2.11
CA THR A 336 25.00 -10.66 -3.16
C THR A 336 26.39 -10.15 -2.85
N LYS A 337 26.59 -9.58 -1.65
CA LYS A 337 27.87 -9.03 -1.17
C LYS A 337 28.44 -7.93 -2.06
N VAL A 338 27.60 -7.24 -2.82
CA VAL A 338 27.96 -6.03 -3.58
C VAL A 338 28.47 -4.97 -2.59
N PRO A 339 29.68 -4.40 -2.79
CA PRO A 339 30.16 -3.26 -2.02
C PRO A 339 29.25 -2.06 -2.18
N PHE A 340 28.83 -1.46 -1.06
CA PHE A 340 27.94 -0.32 -1.10
C PHE A 340 28.18 0.68 0.03
N ILE A 341 27.72 1.90 -0.19
CA ILE A 341 27.52 2.92 0.84
C ILE A 341 26.08 3.39 0.81
N ALA A 342 25.52 3.71 1.97
CA ALA A 342 24.10 4.09 2.08
C ALA A 342 23.89 5.27 3.04
N ALA A 343 22.88 6.09 2.75
CA ALA A 343 22.47 7.15 3.66
C ALA A 343 21.88 6.54 4.94
N ASP A 344 22.25 7.12 6.10
CA ASP A 344 21.73 6.74 7.41
C ASP A 344 20.34 7.35 7.63
N THR A 345 19.34 6.80 6.92
CA THR A 345 17.96 7.29 6.94
C THR A 345 16.98 6.16 7.16
N GLY A 346 15.90 6.49 7.88
CA GLY A 346 14.80 5.58 8.15
C GLY A 346 15.25 4.22 8.68
N GLY A 347 14.74 3.13 8.10
CA GLY A 347 15.11 1.78 8.52
C GLY A 347 16.38 1.20 7.89
N THR A 348 17.17 2.00 7.16
CA THR A 348 18.42 1.51 6.53
C THR A 348 19.40 0.96 7.56
N ARG A 349 19.58 1.67 8.68
CA ARG A 349 20.45 1.24 9.78
C ARG A 349 19.98 -0.06 10.42
N GLU A 350 18.68 -0.30 10.48
CA GLU A 350 18.09 -1.49 11.12
C GLU A 350 18.44 -2.80 10.40
N LEU A 351 18.97 -2.73 9.17
CA LEU A 351 19.40 -3.85 8.34
C LEU A 351 20.89 -4.21 8.53
N LEU A 352 21.69 -3.32 9.11
CA LEU A 352 23.14 -3.46 9.19
C LEU A 352 23.59 -3.73 10.62
N ASP A 353 24.63 -4.55 10.76
CA ASP A 353 25.38 -4.66 12.01
C ASP A 353 25.97 -3.31 12.45
N ASP A 354 26.08 -3.07 13.76
CA ASP A 354 26.46 -1.77 14.31
C ASP A 354 27.90 -1.34 13.97
N GLU A 355 28.86 -2.26 13.95
CA GLU A 355 30.27 -1.94 13.67
C GLU A 355 30.50 -1.73 12.18
N ASN A 356 29.97 -2.64 11.36
CA ASN A 356 30.06 -2.55 9.90
C ASN A 356 29.24 -1.37 9.36
N GLY A 357 28.08 -1.08 9.97
CA GLY A 357 27.20 0.02 9.63
C GLY A 357 27.92 1.37 9.67
N LYS A 358 28.82 1.63 10.62
CA LYS A 358 29.62 2.87 10.65
C LYS A 358 30.51 3.04 9.41
N LYS A 359 31.00 1.93 8.85
CA LYS A 359 31.86 1.92 7.64
C LYS A 359 31.06 2.08 6.36
N ILE A 360 29.80 1.69 6.33
CA ILE A 360 28.93 1.79 5.14
C ILE A 360 28.10 3.07 5.13
N LEU A 361 27.59 3.46 6.28
CA LEU A 361 26.63 4.55 6.40
C LEU A 361 27.29 5.92 6.36
N PHE A 362 26.53 6.91 5.87
CA PHE A 362 26.87 8.33 5.93
C PHE A 362 25.65 9.17 6.30
N LYS A 363 25.87 10.31 6.96
CA LYS A 363 24.78 11.25 7.28
C LYS A 363 24.15 11.76 5.97
N PRO A 364 22.81 11.91 5.87
CA PRO A 364 22.12 12.25 4.61
C PRO A 364 22.30 13.71 4.17
N ASN A 365 23.53 14.10 3.87
CA ASN A 365 23.88 15.37 3.26
C ASN A 365 25.02 15.18 2.25
N HIS A 366 25.12 16.09 1.29
CA HIS A 366 26.06 15.98 0.18
C HIS A 366 27.54 16.06 0.62
N ILE A 367 27.85 16.75 1.73
CA ILE A 367 29.22 16.86 2.25
C ILE A 367 29.69 15.51 2.81
N ALA A 368 28.84 14.87 3.61
CA ALA A 368 29.12 13.55 4.18
C ALA A 368 29.21 12.48 3.08
N LEU A 369 28.34 12.52 2.06
CA LEU A 369 28.45 11.62 0.92
C LEU A 369 29.74 11.86 0.14
N ALA A 370 30.10 13.12 -0.17
CA ALA A 370 31.33 13.44 -0.88
C ALA A 370 32.57 12.87 -0.16
N ARG A 371 32.66 13.05 1.17
CA ARG A 371 33.73 12.47 1.99
C ARG A 371 33.76 10.94 1.91
N LYS A 372 32.58 10.29 1.92
CA LYS A 372 32.46 8.83 1.85
C LYS A 372 32.90 8.29 0.48
N LEU A 373 32.49 8.97 -0.60
CA LEU A 373 32.91 8.65 -1.96
C LEU A 373 34.42 8.81 -2.13
N GLU A 374 34.98 9.92 -1.64
CA GLU A 374 36.43 10.18 -1.68
C GLU A 374 37.23 9.11 -0.94
N LEU A 375 36.78 8.68 0.24
CA LEU A 375 37.38 7.56 0.99
C LEU A 375 37.43 6.27 0.16
N HIS A 376 36.43 6.04 -0.70
CA HIS A 376 36.30 4.86 -1.54
C HIS A 376 36.62 5.13 -3.02
N ALA A 377 37.34 6.21 -3.33
CA ALA A 377 37.69 6.55 -4.70
C ALA A 377 38.73 5.60 -5.31
N LYS A 378 39.60 5.01 -4.48
CA LYS A 378 40.65 4.08 -4.90
C LYS A 378 40.38 2.64 -4.49
N LYS A 379 39.62 2.42 -3.42
CA LYS A 379 39.39 1.09 -2.85
C LYS A 379 37.95 0.92 -2.38
N LEU A 380 37.33 -0.17 -2.81
CA LEU A 380 35.99 -0.56 -2.43
C LEU A 380 35.91 -0.85 -0.91
N PRO A 381 34.78 -0.52 -0.25
CA PRO A 381 34.53 -0.96 1.11
C PRO A 381 34.38 -2.49 1.16
N ALA A 382 34.61 -3.06 2.34
CA ALA A 382 34.21 -4.44 2.58
C ALA A 382 32.68 -4.59 2.44
N PRO A 383 32.17 -5.74 1.98
CA PRO A 383 30.74 -6.00 1.91
C PRO A 383 30.02 -5.78 3.25
N GLY A 384 28.74 -5.42 3.16
CA GLY A 384 27.92 -5.20 4.34
C GLY A 384 27.65 -6.47 5.13
N ILE A 385 27.56 -6.33 6.45
CA ILE A 385 27.19 -7.42 7.35
C ILE A 385 25.75 -7.23 7.81
N LYS A 386 24.94 -8.27 7.63
CA LYS A 386 23.53 -8.31 8.06
C LYS A 386 23.40 -8.16 9.57
N HIS A 387 22.49 -7.30 10.00
CA HIS A 387 22.07 -7.21 11.39
C HIS A 387 21.52 -8.56 11.92
N GLN A 388 21.59 -8.79 13.23
CA GLN A 388 21.08 -10.02 13.85
C GLN A 388 19.59 -10.28 13.57
N ARG A 389 18.77 -9.22 13.46
CA ARG A 389 17.36 -9.33 13.06
C ARG A 389 17.19 -9.98 11.68
N LEU A 390 18.03 -9.63 10.70
CA LEU A 390 17.97 -10.25 9.38
C LEU A 390 18.32 -11.73 9.42
N LYS A 391 19.34 -12.11 10.21
CA LYS A 391 19.76 -13.51 10.38
C LYS A 391 18.65 -14.38 10.98
N LYS A 392 17.84 -13.82 11.88
CA LYS A 392 16.70 -14.50 12.52
C LYS A 392 15.36 -14.29 11.80
N SER A 393 15.31 -13.46 10.76
CA SER A 393 14.06 -12.95 10.19
C SER A 393 13.15 -14.07 9.68
N LEU A 394 13.72 -15.01 8.93
CA LEU A 394 12.94 -16.13 8.35
C LEU A 394 12.35 -17.04 9.42
N ASP A 395 13.08 -17.33 10.51
CA ASP A 395 12.57 -18.13 11.63
C ASP A 395 11.41 -17.42 12.35
N VAL A 396 11.56 -16.12 12.62
CA VAL A 396 10.49 -15.32 13.24
C VAL A 396 9.25 -15.28 12.34
N TRP A 397 9.42 -15.04 11.05
CA TRP A 397 8.29 -15.04 10.11
C TRP A 397 7.64 -16.41 9.99
N ASN A 398 8.40 -17.51 10.02
CA ASN A 398 7.87 -18.87 9.96
C ASN A 398 6.98 -19.14 11.18
N LYS A 399 7.53 -18.92 12.38
CA LYS A 399 6.83 -19.11 13.66
C LYS A 399 5.59 -18.22 13.77
N TRP A 400 5.70 -16.97 13.34
CA TRP A 400 4.59 -16.03 13.40
C TRP A 400 3.45 -16.45 12.47
N HIS A 401 3.72 -16.92 11.25
CA HIS A 401 2.64 -17.35 10.34
C HIS A 401 2.00 -18.68 10.70
N GLY A 402 2.74 -19.60 11.31
CA GLY A 402 2.20 -20.90 11.70
C GLY A 402 1.52 -20.92 13.07
N GLN A 403 1.69 -19.87 13.90
CA GLN A 403 0.98 -19.76 15.18
C GLN A 403 -0.52 -19.43 14.98
N GLU A 404 -1.33 -19.72 15.99
CA GLU A 404 -2.73 -19.30 15.98
C GLU A 404 -2.84 -17.78 16.23
N HIS A 405 -3.44 -17.06 15.28
CA HIS A 405 -3.76 -15.64 15.47
C HIS A 405 -5.15 -15.50 16.05
N SER A 406 -5.30 -14.75 17.15
CA SER A 406 -6.64 -14.38 17.59
C SER A 406 -7.23 -13.41 16.58
N ILE A 407 -8.49 -13.62 16.28
CA ILE A 407 -9.24 -12.72 15.42
C ILE A 407 -9.96 -11.75 16.32
N ILE A 408 -9.87 -10.45 16.03
CA ILE A 408 -10.65 -9.46 16.77
C ILE A 408 -12.10 -9.71 16.40
N LYS A 409 -12.78 -10.53 17.20
CA LYS A 409 -14.23 -10.58 17.21
C LYS A 409 -14.64 -9.29 17.89
N ASN A 410 -14.84 -8.24 17.09
CA ASN A 410 -15.76 -7.20 17.52
C ASN A 410 -17.06 -7.95 17.77
N ALA A 411 -17.33 -8.23 19.04
CA ALA A 411 -18.63 -8.72 19.43
C ALA A 411 -19.60 -7.72 18.80
N ARG A 412 -20.46 -8.19 17.88
CA ARG A 412 -21.72 -7.48 17.67
C ARG A 412 -22.22 -7.24 19.08
N SER A 413 -22.30 -5.97 19.49
CA SER A 413 -22.78 -5.64 20.82
C SER A 413 -24.00 -6.51 21.07
N SER A 414 -23.93 -7.34 22.12
CA SER A 414 -24.99 -8.28 22.46
C SER A 414 -26.31 -7.56 22.76
N ASN A 415 -26.29 -6.24 22.89
CA ASN A 415 -27.45 -5.38 22.77
C ASN A 415 -27.82 -5.22 21.29
N ARG A 416 -28.52 -6.24 20.76
CA ARG A 416 -29.37 -6.08 19.57
C ARG A 416 -30.59 -5.25 19.98
N HIS A 417 -30.44 -3.94 20.09
CA HIS A 417 -31.54 -3.13 19.61
C HIS A 417 -31.26 -3.00 18.12
N ASP A 418 -32.09 -3.59 17.25
CA ASP A 418 -32.07 -3.21 15.85
C ASP A 418 -32.46 -1.73 15.84
N PRO A 419 -31.56 -0.77 15.61
CA PRO A 419 -31.92 0.65 15.73
C PRO A 419 -33.03 1.01 14.75
N LEU A 420 -33.98 1.84 15.15
CA LEU A 420 -34.98 2.30 14.20
C LEU A 420 -34.29 3.23 13.18
N VAL A 421 -34.40 2.93 11.89
CA VAL A 421 -33.84 3.78 10.82
C VAL A 421 -34.97 4.51 10.12
N SER A 422 -34.96 5.84 10.19
CA SER A 422 -35.92 6.69 9.49
C SER A 422 -35.43 6.98 8.08
N ILE A 423 -36.14 6.45 7.10
CA ILE A 423 -35.84 6.68 5.69
C ILE A 423 -36.60 7.94 5.25
N CYS A 424 -35.86 9.03 5.17
CA CYS A 424 -36.34 10.34 4.77
C CYS A 424 -36.30 10.45 3.24
N VAL A 425 -37.45 10.24 2.59
CA VAL A 425 -37.63 10.32 1.14
C VAL A 425 -38.17 11.70 0.78
N THR A 426 -37.46 12.45 -0.06
CA THR A 426 -37.94 13.76 -0.54
C THR A 426 -38.35 13.66 -2.01
N HIS A 427 -39.55 14.16 -2.33
CA HIS A 427 -40.13 14.11 -3.66
C HIS A 427 -40.53 15.52 -4.14
N PHE A 428 -40.37 15.77 -5.44
CA PHE A 428 -40.91 16.91 -6.15
C PHE A 428 -40.96 16.58 -7.64
N GLU A 429 -42.15 16.52 -8.24
CA GLU A 429 -42.35 16.40 -9.69
C GLU A 429 -41.64 15.19 -10.35
N ARG A 430 -41.51 14.06 -9.64
CA ARG A 430 -40.72 12.90 -10.09
C ARG A 430 -41.37 11.55 -9.75
N PRO A 431 -42.59 11.28 -10.22
CA PRO A 431 -43.39 10.13 -9.79
C PRO A 431 -42.69 8.79 -10.04
N ASP A 432 -42.07 8.60 -11.21
CA ASP A 432 -41.37 7.36 -11.56
C ASP A 432 -40.24 6.99 -10.59
N PHE A 433 -39.41 7.97 -10.22
CA PHE A 433 -38.31 7.75 -9.28
C PHE A 433 -38.83 7.49 -7.88
N LEU A 434 -39.96 8.08 -7.49
CA LEU A 434 -40.59 7.82 -6.21
C LEU A 434 -41.07 6.37 -6.14
N TYR A 435 -41.76 5.88 -7.18
CA TYR A 435 -42.16 4.47 -7.27
C TYR A 435 -40.96 3.52 -7.15
N GLN A 436 -39.89 3.79 -7.89
CA GLN A 436 -38.68 2.97 -7.85
C GLN A 436 -38.03 2.97 -6.45
N ALA A 437 -37.90 4.15 -5.84
CA ALA A 437 -37.32 4.32 -4.52
C ALA A 437 -38.11 3.56 -3.45
N LEU A 438 -39.43 3.74 -3.42
CA LEU A 438 -40.30 3.09 -2.44
C LEU A 438 -40.36 1.58 -2.61
N LYS A 439 -40.35 1.07 -3.86
CA LYS A 439 -40.21 -0.36 -4.12
C LYS A 439 -38.89 -0.92 -3.57
N SER A 440 -37.78 -0.21 -3.80
CA SER A 440 -36.46 -0.59 -3.25
C SER A 440 -36.46 -0.62 -1.72
N ILE A 441 -37.10 0.38 -1.08
CA ILE A 441 -37.26 0.43 0.38
C ILE A 441 -38.13 -0.73 0.89
N LYS A 442 -39.13 -1.18 0.13
CA LYS A 442 -39.95 -2.33 0.50
C LYS A 442 -39.17 -3.66 0.43
N ASP A 443 -38.35 -3.81 -0.60
CA ASP A 443 -37.66 -5.08 -0.92
C ASP A 443 -36.34 -5.29 -0.16
N GLN A 444 -35.87 -4.30 0.60
CA GLN A 444 -34.66 -4.38 1.41
C GLN A 444 -34.73 -5.43 2.55
N THR A 445 -33.58 -5.73 3.16
CA THR A 445 -33.44 -6.81 4.16
C THR A 445 -33.50 -6.38 5.63
N TYR A 446 -33.35 -5.09 5.95
CA TYR A 446 -33.35 -4.55 7.32
C TYR A 446 -34.74 -4.04 7.78
N LYS A 447 -35.43 -4.78 8.64
CA LYS A 447 -36.88 -4.55 8.84
C LYS A 447 -37.28 -3.45 9.82
N ASN A 448 -36.41 -3.03 10.75
CA ASN A 448 -36.78 -1.99 11.73
C ASN A 448 -36.65 -0.58 11.16
N ILE A 449 -37.57 -0.23 10.26
CA ILE A 449 -37.57 1.04 9.54
C ILE A 449 -38.90 1.78 9.73
N GLU A 450 -38.82 3.09 9.67
CA GLU A 450 -39.96 3.95 9.34
C GLU A 450 -39.64 4.72 8.06
N VAL A 451 -40.66 5.07 7.30
CA VAL A 451 -40.49 5.77 6.02
C VAL A 451 -41.30 7.05 6.07
N ILE A 452 -40.64 8.15 5.76
CA ILE A 452 -41.23 9.49 5.76
C ILE A 452 -41.03 10.05 4.37
N VAL A 453 -42.12 10.17 3.63
CA VAL A 453 -42.16 10.76 2.29
C VAL A 453 -42.59 12.21 2.42
N VAL A 454 -41.70 13.13 2.08
CA VAL A 454 -42.02 14.56 2.04
C VAL A 454 -42.19 14.97 0.59
N ASP A 455 -43.39 15.41 0.22
CA ASP A 455 -43.63 16.11 -1.04
C ASP A 455 -43.37 17.61 -0.86
N ASP A 456 -42.44 18.14 -1.66
CA ASP A 456 -41.99 19.53 -1.63
C ASP A 456 -42.80 20.40 -2.61
N GLY A 457 -44.13 20.26 -2.59
CA GLY A 457 -45.06 21.10 -3.32
C GLY A 457 -45.26 20.72 -4.79
N SER A 458 -45.40 19.41 -5.07
CA SER A 458 -45.75 18.95 -6.42
C SER A 458 -47.14 19.47 -6.83
N HIS A 459 -47.29 19.79 -8.11
CA HIS A 459 -48.48 20.42 -8.68
C HIS A 459 -48.88 19.83 -10.05
N SER A 460 -48.01 19.06 -10.72
CA SER A 460 -48.44 18.33 -11.92
C SER A 460 -49.48 17.26 -11.57
N GLN A 461 -50.44 17.06 -12.47
CA GLN A 461 -51.46 16.02 -12.30
C GLN A 461 -50.84 14.63 -12.16
N GLU A 462 -49.73 14.37 -12.86
CA GLU A 462 -49.01 13.10 -12.79
C GLU A 462 -48.41 12.85 -11.40
N ALA A 463 -47.71 13.84 -10.84
CA ALA A 463 -47.10 13.74 -9.52
C ALA A 463 -48.17 13.63 -8.42
N LEU A 464 -49.23 14.44 -8.50
CA LEU A 464 -50.35 14.40 -7.55
C LEU A 464 -51.08 13.06 -7.57
N HIS A 465 -51.38 12.53 -8.76
CA HIS A 465 -52.01 11.22 -8.91
C HIS A 465 -51.12 10.09 -8.41
N ALA A 466 -49.81 10.16 -8.66
CA ALA A 466 -48.87 9.19 -8.12
C ALA A 466 -48.80 9.22 -6.59
N LEU A 467 -48.75 10.41 -5.98
CA LEU A 467 -48.76 10.56 -4.53
C LEU A 467 -50.02 9.95 -3.90
N GLU A 468 -51.19 10.17 -4.51
CA GLU A 468 -52.46 9.58 -4.04
C GLU A 468 -52.43 8.04 -4.06
N ILE A 469 -51.96 7.44 -5.16
CA ILE A 469 -51.83 5.98 -5.29
C ILE A 469 -50.81 5.42 -4.30
N ILE A 470 -49.67 6.10 -4.16
CA ILE A 470 -48.58 5.67 -3.30
C ILE A 470 -48.98 5.76 -1.83
N GLU A 471 -49.53 6.89 -1.41
CA GLU A 471 -49.98 7.11 -0.04
C GLU A 471 -51.01 6.05 0.35
N SER A 472 -52.05 5.85 -0.46
CA SER A 472 -53.05 4.82 -0.20
C SER A 472 -52.47 3.40 -0.13
N HIS A 473 -51.43 3.09 -0.92
CA HIS A 473 -50.77 1.78 -0.88
C HIS A 473 -49.86 1.57 0.34
N TYR A 474 -49.16 2.61 0.79
CA TYR A 474 -48.08 2.48 1.77
C TYR A 474 -48.42 3.00 3.16
N GLN A 475 -49.40 3.88 3.32
CA GLN A 475 -49.84 4.40 4.61
C GLN A 475 -50.30 3.27 5.55
N LYS A 476 -50.93 2.21 5.01
CA LYS A 476 -51.28 0.99 5.76
C LYS A 476 -50.08 0.22 6.33
N ASN A 477 -48.87 0.47 5.83
CA ASN A 477 -47.61 -0.09 6.35
C ASN A 477 -46.96 0.83 7.40
N GLY A 478 -47.66 1.86 7.87
CA GLY A 478 -47.15 2.84 8.84
C GLY A 478 -46.23 3.90 8.24
N TRP A 479 -46.23 4.08 6.91
CA TRP A 479 -45.41 5.09 6.24
C TRP A 479 -46.10 6.46 6.34
N GLN A 480 -45.32 7.49 6.60
CA GLN A 480 -45.80 8.86 6.77
C GLN A 480 -45.62 9.65 5.48
N PHE A 481 -46.64 10.43 5.13
CA PHE A 481 -46.62 11.35 3.99
C PHE A 481 -46.83 12.76 4.54
N VAL A 482 -45.91 13.66 4.20
CA VAL A 482 -45.92 15.05 4.64
C VAL A 482 -45.87 15.94 3.41
N TYR A 483 -46.83 16.86 3.34
CA TYR A 483 -46.94 17.81 2.24
C TYR A 483 -46.51 19.18 2.73
N GLN A 484 -45.68 19.86 1.95
CA GLN A 484 -45.25 21.23 2.23
C GLN A 484 -45.27 22.07 0.95
N GLU A 485 -45.25 23.39 1.10
CA GLU A 485 -44.94 24.28 -0.01
C GLU A 485 -43.49 24.08 -0.48
N ASN A 486 -43.24 24.31 -1.77
CA ASN A 486 -41.92 24.12 -2.36
C ASN A 486 -40.88 25.04 -1.72
N ARG A 487 -39.96 24.43 -0.95
CA ARG A 487 -38.86 25.11 -0.25
C ARG A 487 -37.51 24.46 -0.55
N TYR A 488 -37.45 23.69 -1.61
CA TYR A 488 -36.31 22.90 -2.08
C TYR A 488 -35.90 21.76 -1.14
N VAL A 489 -35.12 20.83 -1.72
CA VAL A 489 -34.69 19.56 -1.10
C VAL A 489 -34.08 19.71 0.30
N GLY A 490 -33.39 20.81 0.60
CA GLY A 490 -32.82 21.05 1.93
C GLY A 490 -33.89 21.22 3.01
N ALA A 491 -34.93 22.01 2.72
CA ALA A 491 -36.06 22.19 3.62
C ALA A 491 -36.87 20.90 3.76
N ALA A 492 -37.14 20.21 2.64
CA ALA A 492 -37.85 18.92 2.65
C ALA A 492 -37.11 17.86 3.49
N ARG A 493 -35.77 17.81 3.44
CA ARG A 493 -34.96 16.93 4.31
C ARG A 493 -35.10 17.29 5.78
N ASN A 494 -35.10 18.58 6.11
CA ASN A 494 -35.28 19.03 7.49
C ASN A 494 -36.68 18.66 8.01
N THR A 495 -37.71 18.82 7.19
CA THR A 495 -39.08 18.38 7.51
C THR A 495 -39.12 16.87 7.74
N ALA A 496 -38.49 16.08 6.88
CA ALA A 496 -38.43 14.63 7.05
C ALA A 496 -37.70 14.24 8.35
N ALA A 497 -36.60 14.92 8.67
CA ALA A 497 -35.83 14.69 9.89
C ALA A 497 -36.60 15.11 11.16
N GLN A 498 -37.44 16.15 11.09
CA GLN A 498 -38.28 16.59 12.21
C GLN A 498 -39.41 15.61 12.53
N ASN A 499 -39.90 14.88 11.53
CA ASN A 499 -40.93 13.86 11.70
C ASN A 499 -40.36 12.46 12.03
N ALA A 500 -39.03 12.33 12.06
CA ALA A 500 -38.35 11.08 12.33
C ALA A 500 -38.23 10.79 13.83
N SER A 501 -38.42 9.52 14.19
CA SER A 501 -38.29 8.95 15.53
C SER A 501 -37.13 7.96 15.67
N GLY A 502 -36.44 7.64 14.57
CA GLY A 502 -35.36 6.66 14.53
C GLY A 502 -34.03 7.13 15.11
N ASP A 503 -33.22 6.17 15.54
CA ASP A 503 -31.86 6.38 16.02
C ASP A 503 -30.91 6.87 14.90
N TYR A 504 -31.24 6.57 13.65
CA TYR A 504 -30.50 6.97 12.46
C TYR A 504 -31.42 7.53 11.38
N LEU A 505 -30.95 8.58 10.69
CA LEU A 505 -31.61 9.16 9.53
C LEU A 505 -30.91 8.73 8.24
N LEU A 506 -31.66 8.18 7.29
CA LEU A 506 -31.21 7.90 5.93
C LEU A 506 -31.93 8.84 4.95
N PHE A 507 -31.21 9.81 4.40
CA PHE A 507 -31.75 10.70 3.38
C PHE A 507 -31.67 10.04 1.99
N LEU A 508 -32.84 9.74 1.42
CA LEU A 508 -32.95 9.21 0.06
C LEU A 508 -33.45 10.32 -0.87
N THR A 509 -32.57 10.74 -1.79
CA THR A 509 -32.84 11.84 -2.73
C THR A 509 -32.92 11.30 -4.16
N MET A 510 -33.90 11.77 -4.93
CA MET A 510 -34.07 11.40 -6.33
C MET A 510 -33.41 12.45 -7.23
N THR A 511 -32.11 12.32 -7.46
CA THR A 511 -31.35 13.23 -8.35
C THR A 511 -30.97 12.54 -9.66
N MET A 512 -31.02 13.26 -10.78
CA MET A 512 -30.30 12.82 -11.98
C MET A 512 -28.81 13.13 -11.77
N SER A 513 -27.94 12.16 -12.07
CA SER A 513 -26.48 12.29 -12.00
C SER A 513 -25.90 13.05 -13.18
#